data_AF-A0A497K3R8-F1
#
_entry.id   AF-A0A497K3R8-F1
#
_cell.length_a   1.000
_cell.length_b   1.000
_cell.length_c   1.000
_cell.angle_alpha   90.00
_cell.angle_beta   90.00
_cell.angle_gamma   90.00
#
_symmetry.space_group_name_H-M   'P 1'
#
loop_
_entity.id
_entity.type
_entity.pdbx_description
1 polymer ?
#
loop_
_entity_poly.entity_id
_entity_poly.type
_entity_poly.pdbx_seq_one_letter_code
_entity_poly.pdbx_strand_id
1 'polypeptide(L)'
;MLQSIDTYSLILLSIGLAMDALSVSIVAGFGLGKVKLIDSLKVSVSFGVAHIIMPILGWFLGSTVITLIQRWDHWLAFILLAFVGGRMIKEGLDEETEEVNSSYLL
;
A
#
# COMPACT_ATOMS: atom_id res chain seq x y z
N MET A 1 -28.31 2.17 -14.52
CA MET A 1 -27.46 3.16 -13.83
C MET A 1 -26.06 2.58 -13.63
N LEU A 2 -25.37 2.22 -14.71
CA LEU A 2 -23.94 1.94 -14.67
C LEU A 2 -23.28 3.25 -15.04
N GLN A 3 -22.94 4.03 -14.02
CA GLN A 3 -22.16 5.26 -14.15
C GLN A 3 -20.89 4.90 -14.93
N SER A 4 -20.62 5.62 -16.02
CA SER A 4 -19.38 5.53 -16.79
C SER A 4 -18.21 5.77 -15.83
N ILE A 5 -17.52 4.69 -15.45
CA ILE A 5 -16.24 4.82 -14.76
C ILE A 5 -15.34 5.55 -15.75
N ASP A 6 -14.97 6.79 -15.42
CA ASP A 6 -14.11 7.58 -16.27
C ASP A 6 -12.81 6.80 -16.48
N THR A 7 -12.54 6.42 -17.72
CA THR A 7 -11.37 5.60 -18.09
C THR A 7 -10.09 6.21 -17.53
N TYR A 8 -10.04 7.54 -17.42
CA TYR A 8 -8.97 8.30 -16.77
C TYR A 8 -8.75 7.92 -15.30
N SER A 9 -9.82 7.87 -14.50
CA SER A 9 -9.75 7.51 -13.08
C SER A 9 -9.28 6.06 -12.89
N LEU A 10 -9.73 5.15 -13.77
CA LEU A 10 -9.29 3.76 -13.73
C LEU A 10 -7.80 3.61 -14.08
N ILE A 11 -7.33 4.36 -15.08
CA ILE A 11 -5.91 4.38 -15.47
C ILE A 11 -5.06 4.96 -14.32
N LEU A 12 -5.47 6.09 -13.74
CA LEU A 12 -4.77 6.73 -12.60
C LEU A 12 -4.71 5.80 -11.39
N LEU A 13 -5.83 5.15 -11.04
CA LEU A 13 -5.88 4.17 -9.96
C LEU A 13 -4.94 2.99 -10.24
N SER A 14 -4.97 2.44 -11.46
CA SER A 14 -4.13 1.30 -11.83
C SER A 14 -2.64 1.64 -11.78
N ILE A 15 -2.26 2.84 -12.22
CA ILE A 15 -0.88 3.33 -12.13
C ILE A 15 -0.47 3.50 -10.67
N GLY A 16 -1.31 4.12 -9.83
CA GLY A 16 -1.04 4.28 -8.40
C GLY A 16 -0.88 2.94 -7.69
N LEU A 17 -1.74 1.97 -8.00
CA LEU A 17 -1.64 0.60 -7.47
C LEU A 17 -0.34 -0.10 -7.93
N ALA A 18 0.05 0.08 -9.20
CA ALA A 18 1.29 -0.46 -9.72
C ALA A 18 2.54 0.17 -9.06
N MET A 19 2.49 1.46 -8.71
CA MET A 19 3.59 2.15 -8.03
C MET A 19 3.89 1.56 -6.65
N ASP A 20 2.87 1.11 -5.91
CA ASP A 20 3.03 0.48 -4.61
C ASP A 20 3.82 -0.84 -4.72
N ALA A 21 3.41 -1.72 -5.65
CA ALA A 21 4.12 -2.97 -5.93
C ALA A 21 5.55 -2.75 -6.49
N LEU A 22 5.73 -1.71 -7.31
CA LEU A 22 7.04 -1.34 -7.86
C LEU A 22 8.01 -0.89 -6.76
N SER A 23 7.55 -0.05 -5.83
CA SER A 23 8.36 0.44 -4.70
C SER A 23 8.93 -0.73 -3.88
N VAL A 24 8.08 -1.71 -3.56
CA VAL A 24 8.46 -2.91 -2.80
C VAL A 24 9.48 -3.75 -3.57
N SER A 25 9.30 -3.93 -4.87
CA SER A 25 10.25 -4.68 -5.70
C SER A 25 11.62 -3.99 -5.78
N ILE A 26 11.66 -2.65 -5.83
CA ILE A 26 12.91 -1.88 -5.86
C ILE A 26 13.63 -2.02 -4.51
N VAL A 27 12.91 -1.82 -3.39
CA VAL A 27 13.49 -1.95 -2.04
C VAL A 27 14.01 -3.37 -1.79
N ALA A 28 13.25 -4.40 -2.18
CA ALA A 28 13.68 -5.79 -2.09
C ALA A 28 14.87 -6.11 -3.02
N GLY A 29 14.93 -5.45 -4.19
CA GLY A 29 16.00 -5.63 -5.17
C GLY A 29 17.34 -4.99 -4.77
N PHE A 30 17.32 -3.83 -4.08
CA PHE A 30 18.53 -3.13 -3.63
C PHE A 30 19.01 -3.54 -2.23
N GLY A 31 18.10 -3.89 -1.31
CA GLY A 31 18.45 -4.13 0.11
C GLY A 31 18.98 -5.52 0.45
N LEU A 32 18.79 -6.52 -0.42
CA LEU A 32 19.09 -7.92 -0.11
C LEU A 32 20.25 -8.43 -0.98
N GLY A 33 21.49 -8.30 -0.52
CA GLY A 33 22.68 -8.77 -1.24
C GLY A 33 22.68 -10.28 -1.59
N LYS A 34 21.81 -11.08 -0.95
CA LYS A 34 21.50 -12.48 -1.31
C LYS A 34 19.99 -12.73 -1.23
N VAL A 35 19.23 -12.21 -2.19
CA VAL A 35 17.79 -12.51 -2.30
C VAL A 35 17.62 -14.00 -2.59
N LYS A 36 17.11 -14.78 -1.62
CA LYS A 36 16.48 -16.07 -1.97
C LYS A 36 15.18 -15.71 -2.67
N LEU A 37 14.95 -16.22 -3.88
CA LEU A 37 13.71 -16.04 -4.64
C LEU A 37 12.45 -16.32 -3.78
N ILE A 38 12.60 -17.21 -2.79
CA ILE A 38 11.57 -17.58 -1.82
C ILE A 38 11.11 -16.40 -0.95
N ASP A 39 11.99 -15.48 -0.57
CA ASP A 39 11.63 -14.34 0.30
C ASP A 39 10.93 -13.24 -0.50
N SER A 40 11.40 -12.98 -1.73
CA SER A 40 10.70 -12.10 -2.68
C SER A 40 9.31 -12.65 -3.03
N LEU A 41 9.18 -13.98 -3.18
CA LEU A 41 7.89 -14.63 -3.44
C LEU A 41 6.92 -14.48 -2.25
N LYS A 42 7.40 -14.64 -1.02
CA LYS A 42 6.58 -14.42 0.19
C LYS A 42 6.08 -12.99 0.28
N VAL A 43 6.94 -12.01 0.03
CA VAL A 43 6.58 -10.58 0.06
C VAL A 43 5.55 -10.28 -1.04
N SER A 44 5.77 -10.74 -2.27
CA SER A 44 4.86 -10.52 -3.39
C SER A 44 3.48 -11.17 -3.16
N VAL A 45 3.44 -12.39 -2.59
CA VAL A 45 2.17 -13.05 -2.24
C VAL A 45 1.42 -12.27 -1.16
N SER A 46 2.10 -11.83 -0.10
CA SER A 46 1.47 -10.99 0.93
C SER A 46 0.97 -9.66 0.37
N PHE A 47 1.73 -9.01 -0.52
CA PHE A 47 1.31 -7.78 -1.19
C PHE A 47 0.09 -7.98 -2.08
N GLY A 48 0.03 -9.09 -2.83
CA GLY A 48 -1.12 -9.44 -3.67
C GLY A 48 -2.39 -9.70 -2.86
N VAL A 49 -2.28 -10.42 -1.73
CA VAL A 49 -3.40 -10.64 -0.81
C VAL A 49 -3.87 -9.31 -0.21
N ALA A 50 -2.94 -8.44 0.21
CA ALA A 50 -3.26 -7.11 0.71
C ALA A 50 -3.95 -6.23 -0.35
N HIS A 51 -3.51 -6.30 -1.61
CA HIS A 51 -4.11 -5.58 -2.74
C HIS A 51 -5.55 -6.00 -3.05
N ILE A 52 -5.97 -7.20 -2.67
CA ILE A 52 -7.36 -7.65 -2.82
C ILE A 52 -8.17 -7.24 -1.58
N ILE A 53 -7.59 -7.40 -0.39
CA ILE A 53 -8.25 -7.08 0.88
C ILE A 53 -8.54 -5.58 1.00
N MET A 54 -7.59 -4.72 0.61
CA MET A 54 -7.70 -3.27 0.74
C MET A 54 -8.89 -2.67 -0.04
N PRO A 55 -9.09 -2.93 -1.36
CA PRO A 55 -10.26 -2.47 -2.09
C PRO A 55 -11.58 -3.01 -1.54
N ILE A 56 -11.60 -4.27 -1.08
CA ILE A 56 -12.80 -4.88 -0.49
C ILE A 56 -13.19 -4.15 0.81
N LEU A 57 -12.22 -3.93 1.70
CA LEU A 57 -12.44 -3.19 2.94
C LEU A 57 -12.83 -1.73 2.65
N GLY A 58 -12.17 -1.08 1.70
CA GLY A 58 -12.49 0.28 1.28
C GLY A 58 -13.91 0.41 0.72
N TRP A 59 -14.35 -0.55 -0.09
CA TRP A 59 -15.72 -0.59 -0.60
C TRP A 59 -16.75 -0.81 0.52
N PHE A 60 -16.47 -1.73 1.45
CA PHE A 60 -17.35 -2.02 2.58
C PHE A 60 -17.49 -0.82 3.53
N LEU A 61 -16.37 -0.26 3.98
CA LEU A 61 -16.32 0.92 4.86
C LEU A 61 -16.88 2.16 4.15
N GLY A 62 -16.53 2.37 2.89
CA GLY A 62 -17.01 3.47 2.07
C GLY A 62 -18.53 3.45 1.91
N SER A 63 -19.13 2.28 1.63
CA SER A 63 -20.58 2.17 1.41
C SER A 63 -21.43 2.63 2.61
N THR A 64 -20.93 2.46 3.84
CA THR A 64 -21.63 2.85 5.07
C THR A 64 -21.40 4.32 5.44
N VAL A 65 -20.21 4.84 5.11
CA VAL A 65 -19.72 6.14 5.58
C VAL A 65 -19.95 7.26 4.55
N ILE A 66 -20.06 6.93 3.26
CA ILE A 66 -20.21 7.92 2.17
C ILE A 66 -21.49 8.74 2.31
N THR A 67 -22.54 8.20 2.92
CA THR A 67 -23.81 8.90 3.16
C THR A 67 -23.67 10.05 4.16
N LEU A 68 -22.69 9.99 5.05
CA LEU A 68 -22.46 10.98 6.11
C LEU A 68 -21.39 12.03 5.73
N ILE A 69 -20.53 11.72 4.74
CA ILE A 69 -19.29 12.45 4.45
C ILE A 69 -19.28 13.13 3.06
N GLN A 70 -20.38 13.10 2.29
CA GLN A 70 -20.43 13.65 0.91
C GLN A 70 -19.94 15.10 0.71
N ARG A 71 -19.84 15.92 1.77
CA ARG A 71 -19.31 17.29 1.70
C ARG A 71 -17.84 17.42 2.12
N TRP A 72 -17.29 16.41 2.79
CA TRP A 72 -15.96 16.45 3.41
C TRP A 72 -15.01 15.38 2.83
N ASP A 73 -15.44 14.61 1.83
CA ASP A 73 -14.68 13.53 1.19
C ASP A 73 -13.26 13.97 0.77
N HIS A 74 -13.14 15.16 0.16
CA HIS A 74 -11.85 15.66 -0.33
C HIS A 74 -10.90 16.02 0.82
N TRP A 75 -11.40 16.71 1.86
CA TRP A 75 -10.60 17.05 3.05
C TRP A 75 -10.24 15.80 3.85
N LEU A 76 -11.14 14.82 3.93
CA LEU A 76 -10.90 13.55 4.60
C LEU A 76 -9.78 12.76 3.91
N ALA A 77 -9.82 12.66 2.57
CA ALA A 77 -8.77 12.03 1.79
C ALA A 77 -7.41 12.72 1.98
N PHE A 78 -7.39 14.05 2.04
CA PHE A 78 -6.18 14.83 2.29
C PHE A 78 -5.57 14.56 3.67
N ILE A 79 -6.39 14.53 4.73
CA ILE A 79 -5.92 14.25 6.10
C ILE A 79 -5.39 12.82 6.22
N LEU A 80 -6.10 11.84 5.66
CA LEU A 80 -5.66 10.45 5.65
C LEU A 80 -4.33 10.29 4.90
N LEU A 81 -4.18 10.93 3.73
CA LEU A 81 -2.95 10.89 2.95
C LEU A 81 -1.78 11.55 3.69
N ALA A 82 -2.00 12.71 4.31
CA ALA A 82 -0.98 13.39 5.10
C ALA A 82 -0.54 12.55 6.31
N PHE A 83 -1.49 11.87 6.97
CA PHE A 83 -1.20 11.00 8.11
C PHE A 83 -0.40 9.76 7.69
N VAL A 84 -0.86 9.02 6.68
CA VAL A 84 -0.19 7.80 6.20
C VAL A 84 1.16 8.14 5.57
N GLY A 85 1.21 9.15 4.69
CA GLY A 85 2.45 9.61 4.07
C GLY A 85 3.46 10.14 5.09
N GLY A 86 2.99 10.90 6.09
CA GLY A 86 3.84 11.36 7.20
C GLY A 86 4.39 10.23 8.05
N ARG A 87 3.59 9.19 8.32
CA ARG A 87 4.04 7.98 9.02
C ARG A 87 5.11 7.25 8.22
N MET A 88 4.91 7.05 6.91
CA MET A 88 5.90 6.40 6.03
C MET A 88 7.22 7.16 5.95
N ILE A 89 7.19 8.50 5.87
CA ILE A 89 8.40 9.34 5.88
C ILE A 89 9.11 9.22 7.22
N LYS A 90 8.35 9.24 8.33
CA LYS A 90 8.93 9.08 9.67
C LYS A 90 9.61 7.72 9.81
N GLU A 91 8.93 6.62 9.46
CA GLU A 91 9.50 5.25 9.53
C GLU A 91 10.70 5.08 8.58
N GLY A 92 10.69 5.71 7.41
CA GLY A 92 11.84 5.69 6.49
C GLY A 92 13.04 6.53 6.96
N LEU A 93 12.85 7.48 7.89
CA LEU A 93 13.93 8.26 8.51
C LEU A 93 14.39 7.67 9.85
N ASP A 94 13.48 7.03 10.62
CA ASP A 94 13.76 6.27 11.84
C ASP A 94 14.30 4.88 11.48
N GLU A 95 15.33 4.81 10.62
CA GLU A 95 16.06 3.59 10.28
C GLU A 95 16.86 3.07 11.51
N GLU A 96 16.19 2.75 12.61
CA GLU A 96 16.65 1.77 13.57
C GLU A 96 16.56 0.42 12.88
N THR A 97 17.64 0.10 12.17
CA THR A 97 18.09 -1.23 11.79
C THR A 97 17.50 -2.30 12.71
N GLU A 98 16.34 -2.88 12.35
CA GLU A 98 15.98 -4.19 12.90
C GLU A 98 16.99 -5.17 12.30
N GLU A 99 18.09 -5.33 13.02
CA GLU A 99 18.93 -6.51 12.92
C GLU A 99 18.00 -7.71 13.04
N VAL A 100 17.69 -8.32 11.89
CA VAL A 100 17.05 -9.63 11.81
C VAL A 100 17.97 -10.58 12.55
N ASN A 101 17.70 -10.76 13.84
CA ASN A 101 18.54 -11.49 14.77
C ASN A 101 18.68 -12.92 14.25
N SER A 102 19.82 -13.20 13.63
CA SER A 102 20.17 -14.50 13.03
C SER A 102 20.38 -15.62 14.08
N SER A 103 19.97 -15.40 15.33
CA SER A 103 20.12 -16.35 16.44
C SER A 103 19.18 -17.56 16.39
N TYR A 104 18.34 -17.72 15.36
CA TYR A 104 17.56 -18.95 15.09
C TYR A 104 18.22 -19.89 14.07
N LEU A 105 19.49 -19.65 13.70
CA LEU A 105 20.29 -20.56 12.86
C LEU A 105 21.57 -21.09 13.55
N LEU A 106 21.65 -21.06 14.89
CA LEU A 106 22.62 -21.84 15.67
C LEU A 106 21.94 -22.99 16.41
#